data_AF-A0A932D784-F1
#
_entry.id   AF-A0A932D784-F1
#
_cell.length_a   1.000
_cell.length_b   1.000
_cell.length_c   1.000
_cell.angle_alpha   90.00
_cell.angle_beta   90.00
_cell.angle_gamma   90.00
#
_symmetry.space_group_name_H-M   'P 1'
#
loop_
_entity.id
_entity.type
_entity.pdbx_description
1 polymer ?
#
loop_
_entity_poly.entity_id
_entity_poly.type
_entity_poly.pdbx_seq_one_letter_code
_entity_poly.pdbx_strand_id
1 'polypeptide(L)'
;MTKKTASLIVTLIVLAGLYLYYFTDWINPPHIQISAASRPVATVRPNWKVYPVTFALDGKYELTSVKVAAVAALQTNKHAKPLWHLVSKSNSVPTRGFAYGQPIRGMKPFLEGARPQPLEPGAPYRLLVEAGRARGQVDFVPVPLVKAAN
;
A
#
# COMPACT_ATOMS: atom_id res chain seq x y z
N MET A 1 -8.86 51.84 13.51
CA MET A 1 -9.38 50.53 13.96
C MET A 1 -9.50 50.54 15.48
N THR A 2 -10.64 50.12 16.04
CA THR A 2 -10.77 49.98 17.50
C THR A 2 -10.25 48.60 17.92
N LYS A 3 -9.70 48.48 19.14
CA LYS A 3 -9.12 47.21 19.65
C LYS A 3 -10.09 46.03 19.55
N LYS A 4 -11.41 46.30 19.66
CA LYS A 4 -12.49 45.31 19.49
C LYS A 4 -12.64 44.80 18.06
N THR A 5 -12.45 45.65 17.05
CA THR A 5 -12.49 45.20 15.65
C THR A 5 -11.28 44.32 15.34
N ALA A 6 -10.11 44.66 15.87
CA ALA A 6 -8.90 43.85 15.70
C ALA A 6 -9.05 42.45 16.33
N SER A 7 -9.63 42.35 17.53
CA SER A 7 -9.84 41.03 18.16
C SER A 7 -10.82 40.16 17.36
N LEU A 8 -11.92 40.74 16.86
CA LEU A 8 -12.87 39.99 16.04
C LEU A 8 -12.26 39.49 14.73
N ILE A 9 -11.40 40.30 14.09
CA ILE A 9 -10.71 39.89 12.86
C ILE A 9 -9.74 38.73 13.15
N VAL A 10 -8.96 38.81 14.24
CA VAL A 10 -8.07 37.70 14.63
C VAL A 10 -8.87 36.44 14.93
N THR A 11 -9.96 36.55 15.69
CA THR A 11 -10.85 35.42 15.98
C THR A 11 -11.42 34.82 14.69
N LEU A 12 -11.85 35.64 13.73
CA LEU A 12 -12.36 35.18 12.45
C LEU A 12 -11.29 34.44 11.64
N ILE A 13 -10.05 34.94 11.62
CA ILE A 13 -8.93 34.29 10.92
C ILE A 13 -8.60 32.94 11.57
N VAL A 14 -8.59 32.86 12.90
CA VAL A 14 -8.34 31.61 13.62
C VAL A 14 -9.44 30.58 13.35
N LEU A 15 -10.71 31.00 13.37
CA LEU A 15 -11.85 30.14 13.03
C LEU A 15 -11.81 29.69 11.57
N ALA A 16 -11.48 30.57 10.64
CA ALA A 16 -11.33 30.22 9.22
C ALA A 16 -10.17 29.23 9.02
N GLY A 17 -9.04 29.42 9.72
CA GLY A 17 -7.91 28.48 9.69
C GLY A 17 -8.26 27.11 10.26
N LEU A 18 -8.96 27.07 11.40
CA LEU A 18 -9.47 25.83 12.00
C LEU A 18 -10.49 25.13 11.08
N TYR A 19 -11.41 25.88 10.48
CA TYR A 19 -12.38 25.33 9.55
C TYR A 19 -11.70 24.72 8.32
N LEU A 20 -10.75 25.42 7.71
CA LEU A 20 -10.00 24.88 6.58
C LEU A 20 -9.19 23.64 6.98
N TYR A 21 -8.56 23.65 8.15
CA TYR A 21 -7.78 22.53 8.66
C TYR A 21 -8.61 21.29 8.97
N TYR A 22 -9.76 21.45 9.63
CA TYR A 22 -10.60 20.32 10.03
C TYR A 22 -11.61 19.88 8.98
N PHE A 23 -12.11 20.80 8.16
CA PHE A 23 -13.24 20.53 7.25
C PHE A 23 -12.83 20.36 5.79
N THR A 24 -11.57 20.69 5.44
CA THR A 24 -11.08 20.50 4.08
C THR A 24 -10.20 19.27 4.03
N ASP A 25 -10.71 18.17 3.45
CA ASP A 25 -9.93 16.97 3.13
C ASP A 25 -8.78 17.22 2.14
N TRP A 26 -8.62 18.45 1.66
CA TRP A 26 -7.50 18.87 0.83
C TRP A 26 -6.12 18.65 1.50
N ILE A 27 -6.07 18.64 2.83
CA ILE A 27 -4.83 18.40 3.60
C ILE A 27 -4.61 16.89 3.85
N ASN A 28 -5.67 16.08 3.89
CA ASN A 28 -5.54 14.66 4.14
C ASN A 28 -5.11 13.93 2.84
N PRO A 29 -4.01 13.17 2.86
CA PRO A 29 -3.65 12.35 1.72
C PRO A 29 -4.76 11.32 1.46
N PRO A 30 -5.23 11.15 0.21
CA PRO A 30 -6.28 10.19 -0.09
C PRO A 30 -5.85 8.78 0.34
N HIS A 31 -6.73 8.07 1.04
CA HIS A 31 -6.46 6.72 1.50
C HIS A 31 -6.82 5.72 0.41
N ILE A 32 -5.88 4.86 0.03
CA ILE A 32 -6.15 3.79 -0.94
C ILE A 32 -6.68 2.59 -0.18
N GLN A 33 -7.91 2.17 -0.46
CA GLN A 33 -8.46 0.95 0.12
C GLN A 33 -7.96 -0.26 -0.67
N ILE A 34 -7.34 -1.20 0.03
CA ILE A 34 -6.77 -2.40 -0.58
C ILE A 34 -7.45 -3.61 0.03
N SER A 35 -7.99 -4.47 -0.81
CA SER A 35 -8.50 -5.78 -0.42
C SER A 35 -7.50 -6.85 -0.86
N ALA A 36 -7.10 -7.70 0.08
CA ALA A 36 -6.25 -8.84 -0.19
C ALA A 36 -7.10 -10.11 -0.24
N ALA A 37 -6.96 -10.89 -1.31
CA ALA A 37 -7.65 -12.16 -1.47
C ALA A 37 -6.66 -13.23 -1.94
N SER A 38 -6.57 -14.32 -1.18
CA SER A 38 -5.94 -15.57 -1.62
C SER A 38 -6.98 -16.37 -2.39
N ARG A 39 -6.63 -16.78 -3.62
CA ARG A 39 -7.52 -17.61 -4.45
C ARG A 39 -6.90 -18.99 -4.64
N PRO A 40 -7.68 -20.08 -4.49
CA PRO A 40 -7.19 -21.44 -4.69
C PRO A 40 -7.02 -21.76 -6.18
N VAL A 41 -6.15 -21.01 -6.86
CA VAL A 41 -5.77 -21.23 -8.25
C VAL A 41 -4.40 -21.89 -8.26
N ALA A 42 -4.19 -22.84 -9.18
CA ALA A 42 -2.91 -23.47 -9.36
C ALA A 42 -1.81 -22.41 -9.55
N THR A 43 -0.78 -22.45 -8.71
CA THR A 43 0.36 -21.55 -8.84
C THR A 43 1.19 -21.98 -10.05
N VAL A 44 1.49 -21.03 -10.93
CA VAL A 44 2.43 -21.23 -12.05
C VAL A 44 3.89 -21.25 -11.54
N ARG A 45 4.13 -20.94 -10.26
CA ARG A 45 5.48 -20.86 -9.67
C ARG A 45 5.81 -22.14 -8.89
N PRO A 46 6.76 -22.98 -9.36
CA PRO A 46 7.04 -24.30 -8.79
C PRO A 46 7.47 -24.31 -7.32
N ASN A 47 8.11 -23.24 -6.84
CA ASN A 47 8.73 -23.18 -5.51
C ASN A 47 7.85 -22.51 -4.44
N TRP A 48 6.60 -22.19 -4.74
CA TRP A 48 5.72 -21.44 -3.83
C TRP A 48 4.80 -22.38 -3.08
N LYS A 49 4.83 -22.31 -1.74
CA LYS A 49 4.02 -23.13 -0.83
C LYS A 49 2.68 -22.50 -0.47
N VAL A 50 2.30 -21.40 -1.12
CA VAL A 50 1.09 -20.63 -0.82
C VAL A 50 0.29 -20.39 -2.10
N TYR A 51 -1.02 -20.21 -1.93
CA TYR A 51 -1.86 -19.75 -3.02
C TYR A 51 -1.49 -18.32 -3.45
N PRO A 52 -1.66 -17.97 -4.74
CA PRO A 52 -1.41 -16.63 -5.21
C PRO A 52 -2.30 -15.63 -4.46
N VAL A 53 -1.67 -14.61 -3.88
CA VAL A 53 -2.36 -13.50 -3.22
C VAL A 53 -2.57 -12.40 -4.26
N THR A 54 -3.82 -12.02 -4.44
CA THR A 54 -4.24 -10.91 -5.30
C THR A 54 -4.65 -9.72 -4.44
N PHE A 55 -4.29 -8.54 -4.90
CA PHE A 55 -4.64 -7.28 -4.26
C PHE A 55 -5.51 -6.49 -5.22
N ALA A 56 -6.71 -6.12 -4.77
CA ALA A 56 -7.60 -5.23 -5.50
C ALA A 56 -7.70 -3.89 -4.78
N LEU A 57 -7.55 -2.83 -5.56
CA LEU A 57 -7.65 -1.44 -5.16
C LEU A 57 -9.09 -0.97 -5.42
N ASP A 58 -9.58 -0.04 -4.60
CA ASP A 58 -10.88 0.59 -4.76
C ASP A 58 -11.04 1.37 -6.07
N GLY A 59 -9.93 1.93 -6.56
CA GLY A 59 -9.87 2.71 -7.79
C GLY A 59 -8.72 2.30 -8.72
N LYS A 60 -8.56 3.06 -9.81
CA LYS A 60 -7.37 2.97 -10.66
C LYS A 60 -6.35 4.00 -10.16
N TYR A 61 -5.18 3.53 -9.71
CA TYR A 61 -4.13 4.40 -9.19
C TYR A 61 -2.81 4.21 -9.94
N GLU A 62 -2.10 5.31 -10.14
CA GLU A 62 -0.72 5.33 -10.63
C GLU A 62 0.22 5.07 -9.45
N LEU A 63 0.47 3.80 -9.17
CA LEU A 63 1.32 3.34 -8.07
C LEU A 63 2.77 3.82 -8.24
N THR A 64 3.26 4.61 -7.29
CA THR A 64 4.65 5.06 -7.25
C THR A 64 5.53 4.06 -6.49
N SER A 65 5.00 3.45 -5.43
CA SER A 65 5.71 2.44 -4.63
C SER A 65 4.79 1.32 -4.19
N VAL A 66 5.27 0.08 -4.28
CA VAL A 66 4.60 -1.12 -3.79
C VAL A 66 5.62 -1.92 -3.01
N LYS A 67 5.39 -2.12 -1.71
CA LYS A 67 6.29 -2.89 -0.84
C LYS A 67 5.51 -3.88 0.01
N VAL A 68 6.05 -5.09 0.12
CA VAL A 68 5.55 -6.15 1.01
C VAL A 68 6.63 -6.49 2.01
N ALA A 69 6.27 -6.48 3.29
CA ALA A 69 7.16 -6.88 4.37
C ALA A 69 6.40 -7.74 5.39
N ALA A 70 7.12 -8.60 6.10
CA ALA A 70 6.55 -9.36 7.21
C ALA A 70 6.19 -8.41 8.35
N VAL A 71 5.01 -8.58 8.96
CA VAL A 71 4.57 -7.73 10.08
C VAL A 71 5.54 -7.85 11.25
N ALA A 72 6.00 -9.06 11.56
CA ALA A 72 7.00 -9.31 12.60
C ALA A 72 8.30 -8.53 12.35
N ALA A 73 8.77 -8.49 11.10
CA ALA A 73 9.98 -7.76 10.75
C ALA A 73 9.79 -6.24 10.86
N LEU A 74 8.63 -5.71 10.45
CA LEU A 74 8.28 -4.30 10.59
C LEU A 74 8.14 -3.85 12.05
N GLN A 75 7.70 -4.75 12.94
CA GLN A 75 7.61 -4.46 14.38
C GLN A 75 8.98 -4.38 15.04
N THR A 76 9.90 -5.29 14.67
CA THR A 76 11.26 -5.31 15.23
C THR A 76 12.15 -4.23 14.61
N ASN A 77 11.97 -3.89 13.33
CA ASN A 77 12.79 -2.91 12.63
C ASN A 77 11.98 -2.07 11.63
N LYS A 78 12.01 -0.75 11.81
CA LYS A 78 11.35 0.22 10.90
C LYS A 78 11.87 0.14 9.45
N HIS A 79 13.08 -0.39 9.26
CA HIS A 79 13.74 -0.59 7.96
C HIS A 79 13.83 -2.07 7.57
N ALA A 80 12.89 -2.90 8.02
CA ALA A 80 12.82 -4.31 7.64
C ALA A 80 12.97 -4.49 6.12
N LYS A 81 13.81 -5.44 5.73
CA LYS A 81 14.05 -5.76 4.32
C LYS A 81 12.73 -6.19 3.67
N PRO A 82 12.22 -5.47 2.66
CA PRO A 82 11.00 -5.85 1.99
C PRO A 82 11.24 -7.14 1.19
N LEU A 83 10.27 -8.05 1.23
CA LEU A 83 10.27 -9.29 0.45
C LEU A 83 10.03 -9.01 -1.03
N TRP A 84 9.30 -7.94 -1.31
CA TRP A 84 9.01 -7.45 -2.64
C TRP A 84 8.90 -5.94 -2.58
N HIS A 85 9.60 -5.25 -3.49
CA HIS A 85 9.61 -3.80 -3.55
C HIS A 85 9.71 -3.34 -4.99
N LEU A 86 8.67 -2.70 -5.49
CA LEU A 86 8.58 -2.09 -6.81
C LEU A 86 8.45 -0.57 -6.66
N VAL A 87 9.16 0.17 -7.52
CA VAL A 87 9.12 1.62 -7.58
C VAL A 87 8.92 2.05 -9.05
N SER A 88 8.10 3.08 -9.27
CA SER A 88 7.98 3.72 -10.57
C SER A 88 8.98 4.87 -10.69
N LYS A 89 9.70 4.94 -11.82
CA LYS A 89 10.65 6.03 -12.09
C LYS A 89 10.01 7.22 -12.83
N SER A 90 8.91 7.02 -13.55
CA SER A 90 8.38 8.04 -14.49
C SER A 90 6.86 8.01 -14.65
N ASN A 91 6.13 7.64 -13.59
CA ASN A 91 4.69 7.31 -13.57
C ASN A 91 4.41 5.86 -14.01
N SER A 92 3.57 5.17 -13.24
CA SER A 92 3.13 3.81 -13.55
C SER A 92 1.76 3.85 -14.21
N VAL A 93 1.41 2.75 -14.86
CA VAL A 93 0.10 2.64 -15.52
C VAL A 93 -0.99 2.54 -14.44
N PRO A 94 -2.12 3.26 -14.57
CA PRO A 94 -3.24 3.16 -13.65
C PRO A 94 -3.68 1.71 -13.45
N THR A 95 -3.45 1.18 -12.26
CA THR A 95 -3.68 -0.22 -11.92
C THR A 95 -4.81 -0.31 -10.91
N ARG A 96 -5.74 -1.26 -11.13
CA ARG A 96 -6.87 -1.54 -10.21
C ARG A 96 -6.62 -2.76 -9.33
N GLY A 97 -5.65 -3.59 -9.69
CA GLY A 97 -5.28 -4.74 -8.91
C GLY A 97 -4.12 -5.50 -9.53
N PHE A 98 -3.42 -6.26 -8.71
CA PHE A 98 -2.24 -7.01 -9.10
C PHE A 98 -2.05 -8.22 -8.20
N ALA A 99 -1.37 -9.24 -8.70
CA ALA A 99 -0.96 -10.38 -7.89
C ALA A 99 0.43 -10.15 -7.27
N TYR A 100 0.68 -10.78 -6.12
CA TYR A 100 2.00 -10.77 -5.50
C TYR A 100 3.07 -11.30 -6.46
N GLY A 101 4.14 -10.54 -6.66
CA GLY A 101 5.25 -10.90 -7.53
C GLY A 101 4.96 -10.78 -9.03
N GLN A 102 3.78 -10.29 -9.43
CA GLN A 102 3.47 -9.98 -10.82
C GLN A 102 4.18 -8.69 -11.24
N PRO A 103 4.81 -8.63 -12.44
CA PRO A 103 5.32 -7.37 -12.96
C PRO A 103 4.17 -6.39 -13.21
N ILE A 104 4.28 -5.18 -12.65
CA ILE A 104 3.34 -4.08 -12.89
C ILE A 104 3.92 -3.20 -14.00
N ARG A 105 3.13 -2.87 -15.03
CA ARG A 105 3.59 -2.04 -16.15
C ARG A 105 3.98 -0.65 -15.64
N GLY A 106 5.20 -0.22 -16.00
CA GLY A 106 5.75 1.07 -15.55
C GLY A 106 6.38 1.06 -14.16
N MET A 107 6.47 -0.10 -13.50
CA MET A 107 7.22 -0.26 -12.25
C MET A 107 8.42 -1.17 -12.45
N LYS A 108 9.51 -0.87 -11.74
CA LYS A 108 10.73 -1.68 -11.71
C LYS A 108 11.04 -2.07 -10.26
N PRO A 109 11.68 -3.23 -10.03
CA PRO A 109 12.22 -3.56 -8.71
C PRO A 109 13.11 -2.45 -8.17
N PHE A 110 12.98 -2.12 -6.89
CA PHE A 110 13.79 -1.09 -6.23
C PHE A 110 15.28 -1.39 -6.33
N LEU A 111 15.64 -2.66 -6.12
CA LEU A 111 16.97 -3.20 -6.37
C LEU A 111 16.96 -3.91 -7.73
N GLU A 112 17.91 -3.57 -8.60
CA GLU A 112 18.02 -4.19 -9.91
C GLU A 112 18.19 -5.71 -9.78
N GLY A 113 17.40 -6.46 -10.53
CA GLY A 113 17.37 -7.93 -10.44
C GLY A 113 16.68 -8.51 -9.20
N ALA A 114 16.15 -7.70 -8.28
CA ALA A 114 15.46 -8.21 -7.11
C ALA A 114 14.19 -8.98 -7.50
N ARG A 115 14.11 -10.22 -7.03
CA ARG A 115 12.95 -11.09 -7.23
C ARG A 115 12.06 -11.07 -5.97
N PRO A 116 10.73 -11.20 -6.14
CA PRO A 116 9.83 -11.39 -5.02
C PRO A 116 10.21 -12.67 -4.27
N GLN A 117 10.45 -12.54 -2.96
CA GLN A 117 10.72 -13.69 -2.10
C GLN A 117 9.44 -14.51 -1.91
N PRO A 118 9.54 -15.85 -1.77
CA PRO A 118 8.40 -16.68 -1.46
C PRO A 118 7.78 -16.28 -0.12
N LEU A 119 6.46 -16.25 -0.06
CA LEU A 119 5.73 -16.01 1.18
C LEU A 119 5.63 -17.30 1.98
N GLU A 120 5.74 -17.20 3.30
CA GLU A 120 5.54 -18.31 4.21
C GLU A 120 4.04 -18.46 4.54
N PRO A 121 3.49 -19.68 4.52
CA PRO A 121 2.12 -19.91 4.93
C PRO A 121 1.88 -19.53 6.39
N GLY A 122 0.74 -18.89 6.68
CA GLY A 122 0.34 -18.57 8.06
C GLY A 122 1.09 -17.40 8.71
N ALA A 123 2.10 -16.83 8.06
CA ALA A 123 2.79 -15.64 8.55
C ALA A 123 2.02 -14.36 8.14
N PRO A 124 1.82 -13.37 9.04
CA PRO A 124 1.19 -12.11 8.70
C PRO A 124 2.16 -11.20 7.92
N TYR A 125 1.70 -10.70 6.77
CA TYR A 125 2.43 -9.75 5.94
C TYR A 125 1.62 -8.46 5.77
N ARG A 126 2.35 -7.35 5.63
CA ARG A 126 1.78 -6.03 5.34
C ARG A 126 2.18 -5.61 3.94
N LEU A 127 1.19 -5.32 3.12
CA LEU A 127 1.35 -4.64 1.85
C LEU A 127 1.18 -3.14 2.09
N LEU A 128 2.14 -2.35 1.61
CA LEU A 128 2.10 -0.90 1.64
C LEU A 128 2.19 -0.42 0.18
N VAL A 129 1.23 0.43 -0.20
CA VAL A 129 1.12 0.97 -1.54
C VAL A 129 1.06 2.49 -1.46
N GLU A 130 1.77 3.15 -2.36
CA GLU A 130 1.81 4.60 -2.48
C GLU A 130 1.52 4.96 -3.94
N ALA A 131 0.68 5.98 -4.14
CA ALA A 131 0.35 6.55 -5.44
C ALA A 131 0.39 8.07 -5.32
N GLY A 132 1.56 8.67 -5.52
CA GLY A 132 1.78 10.10 -5.31
C GLY A 132 1.53 10.50 -3.87
N ARG A 133 0.47 11.29 -3.62
CA ARG A 133 0.03 11.67 -2.26
C ARG A 133 -0.83 10.59 -1.59
N ALA A 134 -1.41 9.68 -2.36
CA ALA A 134 -2.28 8.65 -1.84
C ALA A 134 -1.47 7.51 -1.22
N ARG A 135 -1.94 6.96 -0.09
CA ARG A 135 -1.29 5.83 0.59
C ARG A 135 -2.32 4.81 1.03
N GLY A 136 -2.00 3.53 0.88
CA GLY A 136 -2.80 2.41 1.34
C GLY A 136 -1.95 1.37 2.04
N GLN A 137 -2.55 0.70 3.03
CA GLN A 137 -1.94 -0.42 3.72
C GLN A 137 -2.96 -1.52 3.97
N VAL A 138 -2.54 -2.77 3.83
CA VAL A 138 -3.38 -3.92 4.16
C VAL A 138 -2.53 -5.05 4.72
N ASP A 139 -3.03 -5.66 5.79
CA ASP A 139 -2.46 -6.86 6.38
C ASP A 139 -3.16 -8.08 5.81
N PHE A 140 -2.38 -9.10 5.48
CA PHE A 140 -2.90 -10.34 4.90
C PHE A 140 -2.10 -11.54 5.39
N VAL A 141 -2.75 -12.69 5.40
CA VAL A 141 -2.14 -13.98 5.77
C VAL A 141 -2.22 -14.91 4.56
N PRO A 142 -1.09 -15.34 3.99
CA PRO A 142 -1.06 -16.28 2.88
C PRO A 142 -1.62 -17.64 3.32
N VAL A 143 -2.55 -18.17 2.52
CA VAL A 143 -3.12 -19.50 2.74
C VAL A 143 -2.15 -20.55 2.18
N PRO A 144 -1.84 -21.61 2.94
CA PRO A 144 -0.99 -22.70 2.47
C PRO A 144 -1.60 -23.34 1.22
N LEU A 145 -0.74 -23.70 0.28
CA LEU A 145 -1.10 -24.57 -0.82
C LEU A 145 -1.27 -25.97 -0.23
N VAL A 146 -2.49 -26.32 0.17
CA VAL A 146 -2.80 -27.69 0.59
C VAL A 146 -2.67 -28.55 -0.65
N LYS A 147 -1.60 -29.34 -0.73
CA LYS A 147 -1.52 -30.44 -1.69
C LYS A 147 -2.65 -31.37 -1.31
N ALA A 148 -3.69 -31.49 -2.15
CA ALA A 148 -4.73 -32.48 -1.93
C ALA A 148 -4.02 -33.82 -1.67
N ALA A 149 -4.21 -34.37 -0.46
CA ALA A 149 -3.72 -35.69 -0.14
C ALA A 149 -4.48 -36.66 -1.04
N ASN A 150 -3.77 -37.32 -1.94
CA ASN A 150 -4.25 -38.52 -2.62
C ASN A 150 -3.97 -39.72 -1.70
#